data_AF-A0A183HFD6-F1
#
_entry.id   AF-A0A183HFD6-F1
#
_cell.length_a   1.000
_cell.length_b   1.000
_cell.length_c   1.000
_cell.angle_alpha   90.00
_cell.angle_beta   90.00
_cell.angle_gamma   90.00
#
_symmetry.space_group_name_H-M   'P 1'
#
loop_
_entity.id
_entity.type
_entity.pdbx_description
1 polymer ?
#
loop_
_entity_poly.entity_id
_entity_poly.type
_entity_poly.pdbx_seq_one_letter_code
_entity_poly.pdbx_strand_id
1 'polypeptide(L)'
;MDIGLSVPIDSFLWRRWVWPEGEVWWFNVILNRSHEYGVLPYFWYFYSAIPRAMIASTALVPLGALIDRRLLPILVPVVCYIFLYSFLPHKELRFIIYIFPLLNVSSAVFCARVNYPGGEALTSLQYLRHFDRNKPVSVYIDNYAAQTGVNRFLHWYDAWEYNKTENLEPSQLARFDFLLIGSYVEPDIVNFTATNFISTHRISYDVEVFR
;
A
#
# COMPACT_ATOMS: atom_id res chain seq x y z
N MET A 1 -3.35 2.96 25.42
CA MET A 1 -3.55 3.47 26.78
C MET A 1 -2.93 2.43 27.68
N ASP A 2 -1.86 2.76 28.40
CA ASP A 2 -1.14 1.76 29.19
C ASP A 2 -1.90 1.43 30.48
N ILE A 3 -1.71 0.21 31.00
CA ILE A 3 -2.36 -0.31 32.22
C ILE A 3 -2.18 0.66 33.41
N GLY A 4 -1.04 1.36 33.48
CA GLY A 4 -0.75 2.35 34.51
C GLY A 4 -1.64 3.60 34.48
N LEU A 5 -2.37 3.82 33.38
CA LEU A 5 -3.31 4.93 33.21
C LEU A 5 -4.77 4.47 33.21
N SER A 6 -5.08 3.29 32.65
CA SER A 6 -6.47 2.77 32.65
C SER A 6 -6.94 2.41 34.06
N VAL A 7 -6.14 1.64 34.80
CA VAL A 7 -6.53 1.14 36.13
C VAL A 7 -6.86 2.26 37.13
N PRO A 8 -6.05 3.34 37.28
CA PRO A 8 -6.40 4.42 38.22
C PRO A 8 -7.62 5.22 37.78
N ILE A 9 -7.75 5.51 36.47
CA ILE A 9 -8.89 6.29 35.94
C ILE A 9 -10.19 5.50 36.12
N ASP A 10 -10.20 4.23 35.72
CA ASP A 10 -11.37 3.39 35.87
C ASP A 10 -11.69 3.14 37.35
N SER A 11 -10.68 2.93 38.19
CA SER A 11 -10.92 2.77 39.62
C SER A 11 -11.53 4.02 40.27
N PHE A 12 -11.11 5.21 39.82
CA PHE A 12 -11.70 6.46 40.26
C PHE A 12 -13.15 6.62 39.80
N LEU A 13 -13.44 6.36 38.52
CA LEU A 13 -14.78 6.46 37.94
C LEU A 13 -15.77 5.48 38.60
N TRP A 14 -15.33 4.23 38.80
CA TRP A 14 -16.16 3.16 39.36
C TRP A 14 -16.17 3.14 40.90
N ARG A 15 -15.43 4.05 41.56
CA ARG A 15 -15.29 4.15 43.03
C ARG A 15 -14.91 2.83 43.71
N ARG A 16 -14.28 1.92 42.98
CA ARG A 16 -13.79 0.62 43.43
C ARG A 16 -12.52 0.32 42.66
N TRP A 17 -11.64 -0.52 43.20
CA TRP A 17 -10.51 -1.00 42.40
C TRP A 17 -11.05 -1.80 41.20
N VAL A 18 -10.82 -1.31 39.99
CA VAL A 18 -11.21 -1.97 38.75
C VAL A 18 -9.99 -2.11 37.87
N TRP A 19 -9.71 -3.34 37.48
CA TRP A 19 -8.83 -3.64 36.37
C TRP A 19 -9.68 -4.24 35.25
N PRO A 20 -10.14 -3.41 34.29
CA PRO A 20 -11.12 -3.85 33.30
C PRO A 20 -10.60 -5.02 32.47
N GLU A 21 -9.35 -4.96 32.02
CA GLU A 21 -8.75 -6.03 31.22
C GLU A 21 -8.63 -7.34 32.01
N GLY A 22 -8.35 -7.25 33.31
CA GLY A 22 -8.27 -8.40 34.23
C GLY A 22 -9.63 -9.03 34.54
N GLU A 23 -10.68 -8.23 34.78
CA GLU A 23 -12.04 -8.76 35.01
C GLU A 23 -12.59 -9.45 33.75
N VAL A 24 -12.33 -8.89 32.56
CA VAL A 24 -12.68 -9.50 31.27
C VAL A 24 -11.93 -10.82 31.05
N TRP A 25 -10.64 -10.88 31.41
CA TRP A 25 -9.87 -12.11 31.34
C TRP A 25 -10.41 -13.17 32.31
N TRP A 26 -10.68 -12.81 33.57
CA TRP A 26 -11.25 -13.74 34.56
C TRP A 26 -12.61 -14.29 34.11
N PHE A 27 -13.49 -13.44 33.58
CA PHE A 27 -14.80 -13.85 33.10
C PHE A 27 -14.73 -14.76 31.86
N ASN A 28 -13.88 -14.44 30.89
CA ASN A 28 -13.82 -15.19 29.64
C ASN A 28 -12.95 -16.46 29.74
N VAL A 29 -11.80 -16.38 30.42
CA VAL A 29 -10.81 -17.47 30.46
C VAL A 29 -11.05 -18.42 31.63
N ILE A 30 -11.34 -17.89 32.82
CA ILE A 30 -11.47 -18.72 34.03
C ILE A 30 -12.91 -19.19 34.21
N LEU A 31 -13.88 -18.29 34.04
CA LEU A 31 -15.29 -18.64 34.18
C LEU A 31 -15.89 -19.25 32.90
N ASN A 32 -15.17 -19.22 31.77
CA ASN A 32 -15.58 -19.76 30.47
C ASN A 32 -17.00 -19.34 30.01
N ARG A 33 -17.46 -18.16 30.44
CA ARG A 33 -18.81 -17.64 30.14
C ARG A 33 -18.89 -16.85 28.84
N SER A 34 -17.84 -16.86 28.03
CA SER A 34 -17.85 -16.20 26.71
C SER A 34 -18.94 -16.74 25.77
N HIS A 35 -19.43 -17.95 25.99
CA HIS A 35 -20.50 -18.55 25.18
C HIS A 35 -21.88 -17.94 25.44
N GLU A 36 -22.10 -17.26 26.58
CA GLU A 36 -23.38 -16.62 26.93
C GLU A 36 -23.73 -15.46 25.99
N TYR A 37 -22.74 -14.86 25.35
CA TYR A 37 -22.89 -13.78 24.37
C TYR A 37 -23.06 -14.29 22.92
N GLY A 38 -23.28 -15.58 22.74
CA GLY A 38 -23.42 -16.24 21.44
C GLY A 38 -22.08 -16.66 20.84
N VAL A 39 -22.08 -17.82 20.17
CA VAL A 39 -20.89 -18.44 19.57
C VAL A 39 -21.00 -18.41 18.06
N LEU A 40 -19.92 -18.01 17.39
CA LEU A 40 -19.82 -18.00 15.93
C LEU A 40 -18.73 -18.97 15.46
N PRO A 41 -18.86 -19.54 14.24
CA PRO A 41 -17.88 -20.48 13.69
C PRO A 41 -16.45 -19.92 13.68
N TYR A 42 -15.47 -20.82 13.75
CA TYR A 42 -14.04 -20.46 13.90
C TYR A 42 -13.56 -19.46 12.84
N PHE A 43 -13.87 -19.69 11.57
CA PHE A 43 -13.44 -18.83 10.45
C PHE A 43 -14.41 -17.69 10.12
N TRP A 44 -15.36 -17.35 11.00
CA TRP A 44 -16.37 -16.33 10.76
C TRP A 44 -15.78 -14.97 10.32
N TYR A 45 -14.61 -14.61 10.83
CA TYR A 45 -13.91 -13.41 10.41
C TYR A 45 -13.54 -13.42 8.91
N PHE A 46 -13.07 -14.55 8.39
CA PHE A 46 -12.59 -14.69 7.01
C PHE A 46 -13.71 -14.72 5.97
N TYR A 47 -14.74 -15.54 6.18
CA TYR A 47 -15.81 -15.69 5.17
C TYR A 47 -16.95 -14.68 5.34
N SER A 48 -17.02 -13.98 6.48
CA SER A 48 -18.20 -13.19 6.84
C SER A 48 -17.89 -11.76 7.25
N ALA A 49 -17.00 -11.54 8.22
CA ALA A 49 -16.75 -10.19 8.75
C ALA A 49 -15.98 -9.34 7.74
N ILE A 50 -14.87 -9.85 7.22
CA ILE A 50 -14.00 -9.12 6.29
C ILE A 50 -14.71 -8.86 4.96
N PRO A 51 -15.34 -9.85 4.28
CA PRO A 51 -16.06 -9.60 3.03
C PRO A 51 -17.20 -8.60 3.17
N ARG A 52 -17.91 -8.59 4.31
CA ARG A 52 -18.99 -7.62 4.55
C ARG A 52 -18.48 -6.22 4.88
N ALA A 53 -17.34 -6.10 5.56
CA ALA A 53 -16.76 -4.82 5.93
C ALA A 53 -16.05 -4.12 4.76
N MET A 54 -15.32 -4.89 3.94
CA MET A 54 -14.48 -4.35 2.85
C MET A 54 -15.09 -4.54 1.45
N ILE A 55 -16.13 -5.38 1.32
CA ILE A 55 -16.84 -5.63 0.06
C ILE A 55 -15.84 -6.03 -1.05
N ALA A 56 -15.79 -5.28 -2.15
CA ALA A 56 -14.94 -5.54 -3.31
C ALA A 56 -13.45 -5.47 -2.97
N SER A 57 -13.05 -4.60 -2.04
CA SER A 57 -11.65 -4.43 -1.64
C SER A 57 -11.06 -5.71 -1.03
N THR A 58 -11.89 -6.60 -0.48
CA THR A 58 -11.47 -7.91 0.06
C THR A 58 -10.75 -8.76 -0.99
N ALA A 59 -11.28 -8.78 -2.22
CA ALA A 59 -10.69 -9.56 -3.32
C ALA A 59 -9.36 -8.98 -3.80
N LEU A 60 -9.14 -7.68 -3.59
CA LEU A 60 -7.91 -6.99 -3.99
C LEU A 60 -6.75 -7.19 -3.00
N VAL A 61 -7.03 -7.53 -1.75
CA VAL A 61 -5.99 -7.77 -0.71
C VAL A 61 -4.97 -8.84 -1.15
N PRO A 62 -5.36 -10.06 -1.57
CA PRO A 62 -4.40 -11.07 -2.01
C PRO A 62 -3.70 -10.65 -3.31
N LEU A 63 -4.38 -9.95 -4.22
CA LEU A 63 -3.76 -9.46 -5.46
C LEU A 63 -2.67 -8.43 -5.16
N GLY A 64 -2.88 -7.50 -4.24
CA GLY A 64 -1.86 -6.56 -3.78
C GLY A 64 -0.65 -7.27 -3.18
N ALA A 65 -0.88 -8.29 -2.35
CA ALA A 65 0.19 -9.08 -1.74
C ALA A 65 1.01 -9.89 -2.77
N LEU A 66 0.39 -10.31 -3.87
CA LEU A 66 1.08 -11.01 -4.97
C LEU A 66 1.92 -10.05 -5.81
N ILE A 67 1.45 -8.84 -6.05
CA ILE A 67 2.16 -7.80 -6.82
C ILE A 67 3.35 -7.24 -6.03
N ASP A 68 3.16 -6.90 -4.75
CA ASP A 68 4.20 -6.27 -3.95
C ASP A 68 4.50 -7.06 -2.66
N ARG A 69 5.64 -7.75 -2.67
CA ARG A 69 6.16 -8.51 -1.53
C ARG A 69 6.49 -7.62 -0.32
N ARG A 70 6.67 -6.31 -0.51
CA ARG A 70 6.90 -5.34 0.59
C ARG A 70 5.69 -5.21 1.50
N LEU A 71 4.51 -5.66 1.08
CA LEU A 71 3.30 -5.69 1.90
C LEU A 71 3.26 -6.88 2.88
N LEU A 72 4.04 -7.94 2.65
CA LEU A 72 4.01 -9.15 3.50
C LEU A 72 4.37 -8.87 4.97
N PRO A 73 5.38 -8.05 5.30
CA PRO A 73 5.67 -7.67 6.68
C PRO A 73 4.50 -6.96 7.39
N ILE A 74 3.58 -6.33 6.64
CA ILE A 74 2.37 -5.69 7.18
C ILE A 74 1.23 -6.71 7.28
N LEU A 75 1.02 -7.52 6.25
CA LEU A 75 -0.10 -8.45 6.15
C LEU A 75 0.06 -9.70 7.02
N VAL A 76 1.28 -10.21 7.20
CA VAL A 76 1.53 -11.41 8.01
C VAL A 76 1.09 -11.21 9.47
N PRO A 77 1.50 -10.13 10.18
CA PRO A 77 1.00 -9.85 11.52
C PRO A 77 -0.53 -9.68 11.57
N VAL A 78 -1.14 -9.08 10.55
CA VAL A 78 -2.59 -8.91 10.46
C VAL A 78 -3.30 -10.25 10.36
N VAL A 79 -2.84 -11.14 9.49
CA VAL A 79 -3.42 -12.48 9.33
C VAL A 79 -3.22 -13.30 10.60
N CYS A 80 -2.03 -13.24 11.23
CA CYS A 80 -1.77 -13.87 12.51
C CYS A 80 -2.71 -13.34 13.61
N TYR A 81 -2.93 -12.03 13.67
CA TYR A 81 -3.85 -11.40 14.62
C TYR A 81 -5.29 -11.92 14.45
N ILE A 82 -5.81 -11.94 13.22
CA ILE A 82 -7.15 -12.47 12.93
C ILE A 82 -7.23 -13.95 13.31
N PHE A 83 -6.20 -14.73 12.99
CA PHE A 83 -6.14 -16.15 13.31
C PHE A 83 -6.17 -16.40 14.83
N LEU A 84 -5.42 -15.64 15.61
CA LEU A 84 -5.44 -15.73 17.08
C LEU A 84 -6.82 -15.37 17.64
N TYR A 85 -7.45 -14.29 17.15
CA TYR A 85 -8.79 -13.90 17.58
C TYR A 85 -9.90 -14.86 17.11
N SER A 86 -9.67 -15.64 16.06
CA SER A 86 -10.60 -16.66 15.58
C SER A 86 -10.85 -17.78 16.59
N PHE A 87 -9.91 -18.03 17.52
CA PHE A 87 -10.08 -18.97 18.63
C PHE A 87 -11.06 -18.48 19.71
N LEU A 88 -11.40 -17.19 19.74
CA LEU A 88 -12.33 -16.66 20.74
C LEU A 88 -13.77 -17.15 20.43
N PRO A 89 -14.48 -17.76 21.40
CA PRO A 89 -15.84 -18.27 21.19
C PRO A 89 -16.82 -17.16 20.80
N HIS A 90 -16.77 -16.05 21.54
CA HIS A 90 -17.50 -14.83 21.22
C HIS A 90 -16.73 -14.01 20.19
N LYS A 91 -17.39 -13.68 19.08
CA LYS A 91 -16.78 -12.91 18.00
C LYS A 91 -17.56 -11.63 17.77
N GLU A 92 -16.83 -10.52 17.81
CA GLU A 92 -17.36 -9.21 17.45
C GLU A 92 -16.43 -8.53 16.44
N LEU A 93 -17.00 -7.67 15.60
CA LEU A 93 -16.26 -6.88 14.63
C LEU A 93 -15.26 -5.93 15.31
N ARG A 94 -15.63 -5.40 16.49
CA ARG A 94 -14.84 -4.42 17.23
C ARG A 94 -13.45 -4.95 17.63
N PHE A 95 -13.33 -6.27 17.82
CA PHE A 95 -12.06 -6.89 18.18
C PHE A 95 -11.04 -6.83 17.03
N ILE A 96 -11.51 -6.76 15.79
CA ILE A 96 -10.65 -6.77 14.61
C ILE A 96 -10.65 -5.45 13.84
N ILE A 97 -11.33 -4.40 14.30
CA ILE A 97 -11.52 -3.17 13.50
C ILE A 97 -10.20 -2.52 13.03
N TYR A 98 -9.13 -2.67 13.79
CA TYR A 98 -7.80 -2.12 13.50
C TYR A 98 -7.10 -2.76 12.29
N ILE A 99 -7.56 -3.93 11.83
CA ILE A 99 -6.98 -4.57 10.64
C ILE A 99 -7.44 -3.94 9.33
N PHE A 100 -8.60 -3.27 9.30
CA PHE A 100 -9.18 -2.79 8.04
C PHE A 100 -8.32 -1.72 7.34
N PRO A 101 -7.74 -0.72 8.03
CA PRO A 101 -6.82 0.20 7.38
C PRO A 101 -5.61 -0.52 6.77
N LEU A 102 -5.06 -1.51 7.48
CA LEU A 102 -3.89 -2.27 7.03
C LEU A 102 -4.20 -3.15 5.81
N LEU A 103 -5.37 -3.81 5.79
CA LEU A 103 -5.82 -4.56 4.62
C LEU A 103 -6.10 -3.65 3.42
N ASN A 104 -6.70 -2.47 3.65
CA ASN A 104 -6.96 -1.48 2.60
C ASN A 104 -5.68 -0.94 1.97
N VAL A 105 -4.55 -0.86 2.69
CA VAL A 105 -3.25 -0.51 2.09
C VAL A 105 -2.88 -1.49 0.98
N SER A 106 -3.10 -2.80 1.17
CA SER A 106 -2.82 -3.80 0.12
C SER A 106 -3.69 -3.57 -1.11
N SER A 107 -5.00 -3.39 -0.91
CA SER A 107 -5.94 -3.12 -2.00
C SER A 107 -5.61 -1.80 -2.73
N ALA A 108 -5.21 -0.77 -1.99
CA ALA A 108 -4.81 0.51 -2.55
C ALA A 108 -3.52 0.40 -3.36
N VAL A 109 -2.52 -0.37 -2.91
CA VAL A 109 -1.29 -0.60 -3.68
C VAL A 109 -1.57 -1.35 -4.97
N PHE A 110 -2.47 -2.33 -4.96
CA PHE A 110 -2.91 -3.00 -6.19
C PHE A 110 -3.53 -1.99 -7.18
N CYS A 111 -4.52 -1.21 -6.73
CA CYS A 111 -5.15 -0.18 -7.57
C CYS A 111 -4.14 0.87 -8.05
N ALA A 112 -3.20 1.25 -7.20
CA ALA A 112 -2.19 2.24 -7.53
C ALA A 112 -1.23 1.71 -8.61
N ARG A 113 -0.79 0.46 -8.51
CA ARG A 113 0.05 -0.18 -9.54
C ARG A 113 -0.64 -0.16 -10.91
N VAL A 114 -1.93 -0.49 -10.92
CA VAL A 114 -2.73 -0.55 -12.16
C VAL A 114 -3.00 0.84 -12.73
N ASN A 115 -3.22 1.86 -11.88
CA ASN A 115 -3.67 3.18 -12.31
C ASN A 115 -2.54 4.21 -12.45
N TYR A 116 -1.33 3.92 -11.96
CA TYR A 116 -0.21 4.86 -11.92
C TYR A 116 1.07 4.29 -12.58
N PRO A 117 1.04 4.01 -13.90
CA PRO A 117 2.18 3.49 -14.66
C PRO A 117 3.40 4.42 -14.64
N GLY A 118 3.22 5.74 -14.58
CA GLY A 118 4.33 6.70 -14.47
C GLY A 118 5.12 6.51 -13.17
N GLY A 119 4.43 6.32 -12.04
CA GLY A 119 5.08 6.05 -10.75
C GLY A 119 5.85 4.74 -10.75
N GLU A 120 5.30 3.69 -11.38
CA GLU A 120 5.98 2.41 -11.58
C GLU A 120 7.20 2.55 -12.50
N ALA A 121 7.08 3.31 -13.58
CA ALA A 121 8.19 3.60 -14.47
C ALA A 121 9.32 4.29 -13.70
N LEU A 122 9.06 5.37 -12.96
CA LEU A 122 10.11 6.05 -12.19
C LEU A 122 10.75 5.14 -11.12
N THR A 123 9.95 4.35 -10.41
CA THR A 123 10.44 3.39 -9.40
C THR A 123 11.35 2.34 -10.04
N SER A 124 10.98 1.84 -11.21
CA SER A 124 11.74 0.83 -11.96
C SER A 124 13.06 1.39 -12.47
N LEU A 125 13.06 2.62 -12.99
CA LEU A 125 14.28 3.31 -13.44
C LEU A 125 15.28 3.42 -12.29
N GLN A 126 14.83 3.90 -11.14
CA GLN A 126 15.67 4.09 -9.96
C GLN A 126 16.22 2.75 -9.45
N TYR A 127 15.37 1.72 -9.38
CA TYR A 127 15.80 0.39 -8.97
C TYR A 127 16.87 -0.20 -9.92
N LEU A 128 16.68 -0.08 -11.24
CA LEU A 128 17.63 -0.56 -12.24
C LEU A 128 18.96 0.22 -12.21
N ARG A 129 18.94 1.49 -11.81
CA ARG A 129 20.11 2.38 -11.75
C ARG A 129 20.59 2.67 -10.33
N HIS A 130 20.27 1.80 -9.37
CA HIS A 130 20.65 2.00 -7.97
C HIS A 130 22.16 2.14 -7.73
N PHE A 131 23.00 1.59 -8.62
CA PHE A 131 24.46 1.78 -8.58
C PHE A 131 24.90 3.21 -8.89
N ASP A 132 24.11 3.96 -9.65
CA ASP A 132 24.35 5.35 -10.05
C ASP A 132 23.67 6.36 -9.10
N ARG A 133 23.18 5.92 -7.93
CA ARG A 133 22.45 6.75 -6.96
C ARG A 133 23.16 8.03 -6.52
N ASN A 134 24.49 8.04 -6.53
CA ASN A 134 25.32 9.17 -6.09
C ASN A 134 25.87 10.01 -7.25
N LYS A 135 25.57 9.64 -8.50
CA LYS A 135 26.01 10.40 -9.67
C LYS A 135 24.96 11.47 -10.01
N PRO A 136 25.37 12.63 -10.52
CA PRO A 136 24.44 13.59 -11.07
C PRO A 136 23.80 12.98 -12.33
N VAL A 137 22.53 12.63 -12.22
CA VAL A 137 21.72 12.05 -13.31
C VAL A 137 20.48 12.93 -13.46
N SER A 138 20.13 13.25 -14.68
CA SER A 138 19.00 14.11 -15.02
C SER A 138 17.87 13.30 -15.66
N VAL A 139 16.67 13.42 -15.12
CA VAL A 139 15.49 12.68 -15.54
C VAL A 139 14.39 13.66 -15.91
N TYR A 140 13.97 13.63 -17.16
CA TYR A 140 12.79 14.34 -17.62
C TYR A 140 11.52 13.54 -17.32
N ILE A 141 10.51 14.21 -16.80
CA ILE A 141 9.19 13.66 -16.47
C ILE A 141 8.16 14.40 -17.32
N ASP A 142 7.53 13.69 -18.23
CA ASP A 142 6.46 14.26 -19.04
C ASP A 142 5.16 14.43 -18.24
N ASN A 143 4.19 15.12 -18.85
CA ASN A 143 2.92 15.40 -18.21
C ASN A 143 2.10 14.13 -17.93
N TYR A 144 2.19 13.14 -18.81
CA TYR A 144 1.48 11.87 -18.62
C TYR A 144 2.03 11.10 -17.43
N ALA A 145 3.36 10.93 -17.33
CA ALA A 145 4.00 10.24 -16.21
C ALA A 145 3.72 10.95 -14.88
N ALA A 146 3.72 12.29 -14.89
CA ALA A 146 3.33 13.09 -13.72
C ALA A 146 1.87 12.86 -13.30
N GLN A 147 0.94 12.80 -14.25
CA GLN A 147 -0.48 12.52 -13.97
C GLN A 147 -0.72 11.07 -13.54
N THR A 148 0.14 10.16 -13.98
CA THR A 148 0.07 8.72 -13.66
C THR A 148 1.03 8.34 -12.53
N GLY A 149 1.19 9.22 -11.54
CA GLY A 149 1.72 8.89 -10.22
C GLY A 149 3.18 9.23 -9.97
N VAL A 150 3.90 9.84 -10.92
CA VAL A 150 5.20 10.45 -10.61
C VAL A 150 4.99 11.65 -9.70
N ASN A 151 5.59 11.60 -8.51
CA ASN A 151 5.57 12.70 -7.54
C ASN A 151 6.89 12.78 -6.77
N ARG A 152 7.09 13.88 -6.04
CA ARG A 152 8.33 14.15 -5.29
C ARG A 152 8.64 13.12 -4.20
N PHE A 153 7.64 12.42 -3.65
CA PHE A 153 7.87 11.36 -2.65
C PHE A 153 8.49 10.09 -3.25
N LEU A 154 8.42 9.93 -4.58
CA LEU A 154 9.06 8.83 -5.29
C LEU A 154 10.52 9.11 -5.66
N HIS A 155 11.04 10.30 -5.35
CA HIS A 155 12.43 10.66 -5.66
C HIS A 155 13.34 10.07 -4.56
N TRP A 156 13.99 8.94 -4.85
CA TRP A 156 14.80 8.22 -3.87
C TRP A 156 16.25 8.72 -3.79
N TYR A 157 16.73 9.42 -4.81
CA TYR A 157 18.15 9.79 -4.94
C TYR A 157 18.31 11.31 -4.97
N ASP A 158 18.96 11.87 -3.94
CA ASP A 158 19.18 13.33 -3.80
C ASP A 158 20.14 13.90 -4.86
N ALA A 159 21.04 13.07 -5.41
CA ALA A 159 21.98 13.49 -6.44
C ALA A 159 21.33 13.64 -7.83
N TRP A 160 20.11 13.13 -8.02
CA TRP A 160 19.42 13.16 -9.30
C TRP A 160 18.60 14.44 -9.47
N GLU A 161 18.62 15.02 -10.67
CA GLU A 161 17.77 16.13 -11.07
C GLU A 161 16.51 15.60 -11.75
N TYR A 162 15.35 15.80 -11.14
CA TYR A 162 14.06 15.46 -11.72
C TYR A 162 13.40 16.72 -12.27
N ASN A 163 13.21 16.78 -13.58
CA ASN A 163 12.72 17.96 -14.27
C ASN A 163 11.38 17.69 -14.94
N LYS A 164 10.38 18.53 -14.64
CA LYS A 164 9.01 18.46 -15.17
C LYS A 164 8.63 19.73 -15.94
N THR A 165 9.59 20.38 -16.60
CA THR A 165 9.28 21.56 -17.42
C THR A 165 8.44 21.13 -18.61
N GLU A 166 7.22 21.65 -18.71
CA GLU A 166 6.29 21.28 -19.77
C GLU A 166 6.65 21.97 -21.10
N ASN A 167 6.20 21.40 -22.22
CA ASN A 167 6.36 21.95 -23.57
C ASN A 167 7.82 22.15 -24.02
N LEU A 168 8.72 21.24 -23.65
CA LEU A 168 10.08 21.21 -24.20
C LEU A 168 10.10 20.64 -25.61
N GLU A 169 10.88 21.27 -26.48
CA GLU A 169 11.13 20.77 -27.83
C GLU A 169 11.99 19.49 -27.79
N PRO A 170 11.85 18.56 -28.75
CA PRO A 170 12.64 17.32 -28.78
C PRO A 170 14.16 17.54 -28.73
N SER A 171 14.65 18.66 -29.28
CA SER A 171 16.06 19.05 -29.21
C SER A 171 16.52 19.41 -27.79
N GLN A 172 15.64 19.97 -26.96
CA GLN A 172 15.92 20.33 -25.57
C GLN A 172 15.90 19.09 -24.66
N LEU A 173 15.13 18.06 -25.04
CA LEU A 173 15.08 16.78 -24.32
C LEU A 173 16.40 16.00 -24.42
N ALA A 174 17.21 16.25 -25.45
CA ALA A 174 18.51 15.61 -25.65
C ALA A 174 19.51 15.83 -24.49
N ARG A 175 19.29 16.83 -23.64
CA ARG A 175 20.18 17.13 -22.49
C ARG A 175 20.01 16.17 -21.32
N PHE A 176 18.85 15.52 -21.21
CA PHE A 176 18.54 14.67 -20.06
C PHE A 176 19.12 13.28 -20.27
N ASP A 177 19.49 12.60 -19.18
CA ASP A 177 20.03 11.24 -19.26
C ASP A 177 18.92 10.20 -19.46
N PHE A 178 17.75 10.45 -18.87
CA PHE A 178 16.57 9.60 -19.00
C PHE A 178 15.31 10.42 -19.27
N LEU A 179 14.43 9.88 -20.12
CA LEU A 179 13.13 10.45 -20.43
C LEU A 179 12.04 9.48 -19.98
N LEU A 180 11.15 9.95 -19.11
CA LEU A 180 9.87 9.30 -18.79
C LEU A 180 8.80 9.91 -19.69
N ILE A 181 8.35 9.16 -20.70
CA ILE A 181 7.39 9.61 -21.71
C ILE A 181 6.17 8.67 -21.69
N GLY A 182 4.99 9.27 -21.69
CA GLY A 182 3.69 8.62 -21.74
C GLY A 182 2.73 9.35 -22.69
N SER A 183 1.64 8.71 -23.09
CA SER A 183 0.65 9.31 -23.98
C SER A 183 -0.73 8.69 -23.75
N TYR A 184 -1.77 9.53 -23.77
CA TYR A 184 -3.17 9.09 -23.77
C TYR A 184 -3.69 8.84 -25.19
N VAL A 185 -3.05 9.45 -26.19
CA VAL A 185 -3.58 9.54 -27.57
C VAL A 185 -2.89 8.53 -28.47
N GLU A 186 -1.60 8.29 -28.25
CA GLU A 186 -0.79 7.43 -29.09
C GLU A 186 -0.92 5.97 -28.62
N PRO A 187 -1.56 5.08 -29.40
CA PRO A 187 -1.70 3.68 -29.03
C PRO A 187 -0.39 2.89 -29.07
N ASP A 188 0.60 3.32 -29.87
CA ASP A 188 1.92 2.71 -29.95
C ASP A 188 3.01 3.74 -29.61
N ILE A 189 3.14 4.00 -28.31
CA ILE A 189 4.12 4.94 -27.81
C ILE A 189 5.55 4.49 -28.06
N VAL A 190 5.80 3.19 -28.16
CA VAL A 190 7.13 2.61 -28.35
C VAL A 190 7.65 2.97 -29.73
N ASN A 191 6.82 2.82 -30.77
CA ASN A 191 7.21 3.20 -32.13
C ASN A 191 7.28 4.73 -32.29
N PHE A 192 6.39 5.48 -31.64
CA PHE A 192 6.44 6.94 -31.61
C PHE A 192 7.75 7.44 -30.97
N THR A 193 8.14 6.90 -29.82
CA THR A 193 9.38 7.30 -29.14
C THR A 193 10.61 6.82 -29.89
N ALA A 194 10.60 5.63 -30.48
CA ALA A 194 11.66 5.17 -31.36
C ALA A 194 11.85 6.17 -32.52
N THR A 195 10.80 6.51 -33.24
CA THR A 195 10.92 7.39 -34.42
C THR A 195 11.41 8.80 -34.05
N ASN A 196 10.92 9.38 -32.96
CA ASN A 196 11.24 10.76 -32.59
C ASN A 196 12.56 10.92 -31.82
N PHE A 197 13.00 9.91 -31.08
CA PHE A 197 14.16 10.02 -30.18
C PHE A 197 15.34 9.11 -30.53
N ILE A 198 15.27 8.30 -31.59
CA ILE A 198 16.36 7.37 -31.99
C ILE A 198 17.74 8.03 -32.15
N SER A 199 17.78 9.32 -32.48
CA SER A 199 19.03 10.07 -32.66
C SER A 199 19.73 10.42 -31.34
N THR A 200 19.00 10.44 -30.22
CA THR A 200 19.49 10.92 -28.92
C THR A 200 19.41 9.85 -27.82
N HIS A 201 18.32 9.08 -27.80
CA HIS A 201 17.99 8.14 -26.75
C HIS A 201 17.66 6.76 -27.32
N ARG A 202 17.79 5.74 -26.47
CA ARG A 202 17.32 4.38 -26.73
C ARG A 202 16.23 4.02 -25.74
N ILE A 203 15.30 3.17 -26.17
CA ILE A 203 14.27 2.61 -25.29
C ILE A 203 14.95 1.69 -24.27
N SER A 204 14.71 1.94 -22.98
CA SER A 204 15.27 1.11 -21.91
C SER A 204 14.31 -0.01 -21.50
N TYR A 205 13.04 0.33 -21.26
CA TYR A 205 11.94 -0.59 -21.00
C TYR A 205 10.62 0.17 -21.17
N ASP A 206 9.55 -0.55 -21.45
CA ASP A 206 8.19 -0.07 -21.53
C ASP A 206 7.39 -0.51 -20.30
N VAL A 207 6.40 0.30 -19.91
CA VAL A 207 5.45 -0.02 -18.85
C VAL A 207 4.06 0.01 -19.46
N GLU A 208 3.46 -1.17 -19.60
CA GLU A 208 2.11 -1.28 -20.13
C GLU A 208 1.10 -0.80 -19.08
N VAL A 209 0.15 0.03 -19.55
CA VAL A 209 -1.04 0.38 -18.80
C VAL A 209 -2.10 -0.67 -19.08
N PHE A 210 -2.82 -1.12 -18.07
CA PHE A 210 -3.95 -2.05 -18.28
C PHE A 210 -5.00 -1.36 -19.17
N ARG A 211 -5.33 -2.00 -20.29
CA ARG A 211 -6.29 -1.50 -21.29
C ARG A 211 -7.70 -1.98 -20.98
#